data_AF-A0A0K9G7T3-F1
#
_entry.id   AF-A0A0K9G7T3-F1
#
_cell.length_a   1.000
_cell.length_b   1.000
_cell.length_c   1.000
_cell.angle_alpha   90.00
_cell.angle_beta   90.00
_cell.angle_gamma   90.00
#
_symmetry.space_group_name_H-M   'P 1'
#
loop_
_entity.id
_entity.type
_entity.pdbx_description
1 polymer ?
#
loop_
_entity_poly.entity_id
_entity_poly.type
_entity_poly.pdbx_seq_one_letter_code
_entity_poly.pdbx_strand_id
1 'polypeptide(L)' 'MFDAYIYMIKDYFPLLFEAMASSTNELVKILHRLYQLLKKNGRKCYRYKKKTVFDILGVVYEKTVKHKQAA' A
#
# COMPACT_ATOMS: atom_id res chain seq x y z
N MET A 1 3.07 5.91 5.46
CA MET A 1 3.63 5.18 4.27
C MET A 1 4.75 4.24 4.68
N PHE A 2 5.69 4.68 5.53
CA PHE A 2 6.63 3.80 6.22
C PHE A 2 5.92 2.77 7.11
N ASP A 3 4.82 3.17 7.74
CA ASP A 3 4.09 2.30 8.68
C ASP A 3 3.51 1.07 7.96
N ALA A 4 2.88 1.26 6.79
CA ALA A 4 2.35 0.16 5.98
C ALA A 4 3.44 -0.86 5.55
N TYR A 5 4.66 -0.40 5.33
CA TYR A 5 5.79 -1.27 4.99
C TYR A 5 6.30 -2.02 6.22
N ILE A 6 6.36 -1.35 7.38
CA ILE A 6 6.70 -1.96 8.67
C ILE A 6 5.66 -3.03 9.05
N TYR A 7 4.37 -2.76 8.86
CA TYR A 7 3.30 -3.74 9.10
C TYR A 7 3.41 -4.93 8.16
N MET A 8 3.64 -4.71 6.85
CA MET A 8 3.82 -5.81 5.89
C MET A 8 5.01 -6.70 6.24
N ILE A 9 6.13 -6.13 6.69
CA ILE A 9 7.28 -6.92 7.12
C ILE A 9 6.95 -7.69 8.40
N LYS A 10 6.36 -7.05 9.42
CA LYS A 10 6.01 -7.70 10.69
C LYS A 10 5.03 -8.87 10.51
N ASP A 11 4.07 -8.74 9.62
CA ASP A 11 3.04 -9.77 9.41
C ASP A 11 3.56 -10.94 8.55
N TYR A 12 4.41 -10.68 7.56
CA TYR A 12 4.86 -11.71 6.61
C TYR A 12 6.15 -12.41 7.04
N PHE A 13 6.98 -11.81 7.89
CA PHE A 13 8.24 -12.42 8.31
C PHE A 13 8.04 -13.74 9.09
N PRO A 14 7.09 -13.84 10.05
CA PRO A 14 6.80 -15.10 10.72
C PRO A 14 6.24 -16.17 9.75
N LEU A 15 5.36 -15.77 8.84
CA LEU A 15 4.76 -16.66 7.84
C LEU A 15 5.81 -17.24 6.89
N LEU A 16 6.80 -16.42 6.49
CA LEU A 16 7.92 -16.88 5.67
C LEU A 16 8.80 -17.87 6.42
N PHE A 17 9.07 -17.61 7.70
CA PHE A 17 9.87 -18.50 8.55
C PHE A 17 9.20 -19.87 8.72
N GLU A 18 7.90 -19.89 9.01
CA GLU A 18 7.11 -21.12 9.14
C GLU A 18 7.03 -21.90 7.82
N ALA A 19 6.82 -21.19 6.71
CA ALA A 19 6.72 -21.81 5.39
C ALA A 19 8.05 -22.41 4.91
N MET A 20 9.19 -21.79 5.24
CA MET A 20 10.52 -22.34 4.98
C MET A 20 10.74 -23.69 5.67
N ALA A 21 10.19 -23.86 6.88
CA ALA A 21 10.29 -25.11 7.63
C ALA A 21 9.29 -26.18 7.17
N SER A 22 8.22 -25.80 6.47
CA SER A 22 7.09 -26.69 6.16
C SER A 22 7.11 -27.26 4.76
N SER A 23 7.08 -26.43 3.71
CA SER A 23 7.16 -26.90 2.32
C SER A 23 7.45 -25.77 1.34
N THR A 24 8.12 -26.10 0.23
CA THR A 24 8.36 -25.17 -0.88
C THR A 24 7.07 -24.64 -1.50
N ASN A 25 6.00 -25.44 -1.50
CA ASN A 25 4.69 -25.03 -2.03
C ASN A 25 4.02 -23.94 -1.19
N GLU A 26 4.07 -24.05 0.15
CA GLU A 26 3.54 -23.01 1.04
C GLU A 26 4.37 -21.72 0.97
N LEU A 27 5.70 -21.86 0.84
CA LEU A 27 6.58 -20.73 0.61
C LEU A 27 6.21 -19.97 -0.67
N VAL A 28 6.00 -20.68 -1.79
CA VAL A 28 5.62 -20.08 -3.08
C VAL A 28 4.26 -19.39 -2.97
N LYS A 29 3.28 -19.97 -2.27
CA LYS A 29 1.97 -19.32 -2.06
C LYS A 29 2.08 -18.01 -1.28
N ILE A 30 2.86 -17.99 -0.20
CA ILE A 30 3.06 -16.79 0.63
C ILE A 30 3.79 -15.69 -0.16
N LEU A 31 4.86 -16.06 -0.90
CA LEU A 31 5.59 -15.13 -1.76
C LEU A 31 4.71 -14.55 -2.87
N HIS A 32 3.90 -15.38 -3.52
CA HIS A 32 2.97 -14.92 -4.56
C HIS A 32 1.94 -13.94 -3.99
N ARG A 33 1.37 -14.22 -2.81
CA ARG A 33 0.42 -13.32 -2.14
C ARG A 33 1.07 -11.98 -1.76
N LEU A 34 2.28 -12.02 -1.21
CA LEU A 34 3.06 -10.82 -0.89
C LEU A 34 3.32 -9.99 -2.14
N TYR A 35 3.72 -10.62 -3.25
CA TYR A 35 3.93 -9.95 -4.53
C TYR A 35 2.66 -9.24 -5.03
N GLN A 36 1.49 -9.88 -4.98
CA GLN A 36 0.24 -9.24 -5.41
C GLN A 36 -0.13 -8.03 -4.55
N LEU A 37 0.08 -8.11 -3.23
CA LEU A 37 -0.14 -6.99 -2.32
C LEU A 37 0.83 -5.83 -2.59
N LEU A 38 2.11 -6.13 -2.81
CA LEU A 38 3.12 -5.14 -3.17
C LEU A 38 2.84 -4.53 -4.54
N LYS A 39 2.37 -5.30 -5.53
CA LYS A 39 1.97 -4.80 -6.85
C LYS A 39 0.77 -3.85 -6.75
N LYS A 40 -0.23 -4.19 -5.94
CA LYS A 40 -1.45 -3.38 -5.73
C LYS A 40 -1.17 -2.11 -4.91
N ASN A 41 -0.40 -2.23 -3.83
CA ASN A 41 -0.14 -1.14 -2.89
C ASN A 41 1.12 -0.32 -3.24
N GLY A 42 2.08 -0.90 -3.95
CA GLY A 42 3.29 -0.23 -4.43
C GLY A 42 2.99 0.94 -5.35
N ARG A 43 1.96 0.83 -6.21
CA ARG A 43 1.44 1.97 -7.01
C ARG A 43 0.90 3.11 -6.15
N LYS A 44 0.23 2.80 -5.02
CA LYS A 44 -0.25 3.81 -4.06
C LYS A 44 0.90 4.45 -3.29
N CYS A 45 1.85 3.65 -2.82
CA CYS A 45 3.10 4.11 -2.22
C CYS A 45 3.87 5.05 -3.17
N TYR A 46 4.01 4.68 -4.44
CA TYR A 46 4.62 5.56 -5.45
C TYR A 46 3.90 6.90 -5.57
N ARG A 47 2.56 6.90 -5.57
CA ARG A 47 1.74 8.12 -5.61
C ARG A 47 1.96 9.01 -4.37
N TYR A 48 2.09 8.44 -3.17
CA TYR A 48 2.39 9.21 -1.95
C TYR A 48 3.84 9.71 -1.89
N LYS A 49 4.79 9.01 -2.52
CA LYS A 49 6.18 9.47 -2.67
C LYS A 49 6.30 10.63 -3.67
N LYS A 50 5.42 10.67 -4.67
CA LYS A 50 5.27 11.80 -5.60
C LYS A 50 4.43 12.89 -4.96
N LYS A 51 5.02 13.65 -4.02
CA LYS A 51 4.42 14.92 -3.60
C LYS A 51 4.39 15.85 -4.81
N THR A 52 3.21 16.35 -5.16
CA THR A 52 3.09 17.44 -6.14
C THR A 52 3.61 18.74 -5.52
N VAL A 53 3.88 19.75 -6.35
CA VAL A 53 4.24 21.08 -5.85
C VAL A 53 3.19 21.61 -4.87
N PHE A 54 1.91 21.30 -5.07
CA PHE A 54 0.84 21.68 -4.15
C PHE A 54 0.88 20.92 -2.82
N ASP A 55 1.21 19.63 -2.83
CA ASP A 55 1.42 18.83 -1.62
C ASP A 55 2.66 19.28 -0.82
N ILE A 56 3.66 19.86 -1.51
CA ILE A 56 4.84 20.48 -0.89
C ILE A 56 4.50 21.85 -0.32
N LEU A 57 3.70 22.64 -1.04
CA LEU A 57 3.29 23.99 -0.65
C LEU A 57 2.10 24.01 0.33
N GLY A 58 1.55 22.85 0.71
CA GLY A 58 0.41 22.77 1.64
C GLY A 58 -0.89 23.39 1.11
N VAL A 59 -1.02 23.54 -0.22
CA VAL A 59 -2.16 24.20 -0.83
C VAL A 59 -3.34 23.23 -0.85
N VAL A 60 -4.32 23.47 0.04
CA VAL A 60 -5.60 22.76 0.05
C VAL A 60 -6.55 23.45 -0.91
N TYR A 61 -6.97 22.76 -1.98
CA TYR A 61 -8.06 23.24 -2.82
C TYR A 61 -9.37 23.11 -2.03
N GLU A 62 -10.05 24.22 -1.79
CA GLU A 62 -11.48 24.17 -1.48
C GLU A 62 -12.19 23.52 -2.67
N LYS A 63 -12.62 22.28 -2.48
CA LYS A 63 -13.51 21.62 -3.43
C LYS A 63 -14.80 22.42 -3.44
N THR A 64 -15.02 23.23 -4.48
CA THR A 64 -16.31 23.84 -4.75
C THR A 64 -17.27 22.73 -5.12
N VAL A 65 -17.90 22.12 -4.11
CA VAL A 65 -19.05 21.26 -4.31
C VAL A 65 -20.17 22.21 -4.71
N LYS A 66 -20.36 22.40 -6.04
CA LYS A 66 -21.60 23.01 -6.53
C LYS A 66 -22.72 22.08 -6.08
N HIS A 67 -23.41 22.44 -5.00
CA HIS A 67 -24.72 21.89 -4.73
C HIS A 67 -25.58 22.22 -5.95
N LYS A 68 -25.77 21.24 -6.83
CA LYS A 68 -26.93 21.26 -7.72
C LYS A 68 -28.13 21.29 -6.77
N GLN A 69 -28.77 22.45 -6.64
CA GLN A 69 -30.13 22.51 -6.14
C GLN A 69 -30.94 21.55 -7.02
N ALA A 70 -31.44 20.48 -6.41
CA ALA A 70 -32.53 19.71 -7.00
C ALA A 70 -33.76 20.62 -6.99
N ALA A 71 -34.47 20.61 -8.11
CA ALA A 71 -35.63 21.45 -8.40
C ALA A 71 -36.75 21.33 -7.36
#